data_AF-A0A532U6N8-F1
#
_entry.id   AF-A0A532U6N8-F1
#
_cell.length_a   1.000
_cell.length_b   1.000
_cell.length_c   1.000
_cell.angle_alpha   90.00
_cell.angle_beta   90.00
_cell.angle_gamma   90.00
#
_symmetry.space_group_name_H-M   'P 1'
#
loop_
_entity.id
_entity.type
_entity.pdbx_description
1 polymer ?
#
loop_
_entity_poly.entity_id
_entity_poly.type
_entity_poly.pdbx_seq_one_letter_code
_entity_poly.pdbx_strand_id
1 'polypeptide(L)'
;MVHFTLLISGGEDTMAKKSGKKEEEGGRIGQVRCLNCFDRVRVPPRADKITCPSCGWEWRISWVNPNLAKVRGPMWDRMRF
;
A
#
# COMPACT_ATOMS: atom_id res chain seq x y z
N MET A 1 -10.85 31.59 58.03
CA MET A 1 -9.63 31.75 57.21
C MET A 1 -8.98 30.37 57.15
N VAL A 2 -8.93 29.62 56.07
CA VAL A 2 -9.14 29.86 54.63
C VAL A 2 -9.78 28.61 54.01
N HIS A 3 -10.69 28.86 53.09
CA HIS A 3 -11.35 27.89 52.21
C HIS A 3 -10.29 27.14 51.38
N PHE A 4 -10.27 25.80 51.39
CA PHE A 4 -9.51 25.03 50.41
C PHE A 4 -10.49 24.20 49.58
N THR A 5 -11.02 24.85 48.54
CA THR A 5 -11.79 24.21 47.48
C THR A 5 -10.79 23.49 46.57
N LEU A 6 -10.77 22.16 46.59
CA LEU A 6 -10.07 21.38 45.55
C LEU A 6 -11.09 20.78 44.59
N LEU A 7 -10.81 21.05 43.32
CA LEU A 7 -11.68 20.97 42.16
C LEU A 7 -11.87 19.53 41.65
N ILE A 8 -13.03 19.30 41.05
CA ILE A 8 -13.40 18.14 40.24
C ILE A 8 -12.49 18.03 39.00
N SER A 9 -11.97 16.83 38.74
CA SER A 9 -11.53 16.36 37.41
C SER A 9 -11.55 14.82 37.48
N GLY A 10 -12.31 14.03 36.72
CA GLY A 10 -12.84 14.20 35.36
C GLY A 10 -11.93 13.46 34.36
N GLY A 11 -12.34 12.26 33.90
CA GLY A 11 -11.69 11.42 32.88
C GLY A 11 -11.54 9.96 33.36
N GLU A 12 -12.25 8.91 32.92
CA GLU A 12 -12.74 8.47 31.59
C GLU A 12 -11.64 7.99 30.61
N ASP A 13 -10.76 7.09 31.05
CA ASP A 13 -9.81 6.45 30.14
C ASP A 13 -10.42 5.20 29.48
N THR A 14 -11.18 5.45 28.43
CA THR A 14 -11.56 4.44 27.45
C THR A 14 -10.32 3.91 26.72
N MET A 15 -9.90 2.67 27.02
CA MET A 15 -8.82 2.02 26.26
C MET A 15 -9.29 1.64 24.85
N ALA A 16 -9.06 2.61 23.96
CA ALA A 16 -8.48 2.48 22.63
C ALA A 16 -8.65 1.12 21.93
N LYS A 17 -9.62 1.12 21.01
CA LYS A 17 -9.65 0.31 19.78
C LYS A 17 -8.22 0.16 19.22
N LYS A 18 -7.67 -1.05 19.25
CA LYS A 18 -6.56 -1.42 18.37
C LYS A 18 -7.08 -1.34 16.94
N SER A 19 -6.75 -0.21 16.31
CA SER A 19 -6.84 0.04 14.88
C SER A 19 -6.39 -1.21 14.15
N GLY A 20 -7.33 -1.85 13.47
CA GLY A 20 -7.02 -2.92 12.53
C GLY A 20 -5.91 -2.42 11.61
N LYS A 21 -4.84 -3.21 11.51
CA LYS A 21 -4.19 -3.30 10.21
C LYS A 21 -5.30 -3.78 9.29
N LYS A 22 -5.83 -2.89 8.43
CA LYS A 22 -6.50 -3.31 7.21
C LYS A 22 -5.43 -4.02 6.39
N GLU A 23 -5.12 -5.25 6.78
CA GLU A 23 -4.69 -6.26 5.83
C GLU A 23 -5.87 -6.34 4.88
N GLU A 24 -5.68 -5.72 3.72
CA GLU A 24 -6.72 -5.49 2.74
C GLU A 24 -7.13 -6.87 2.19
N GLU A 25 -8.04 -7.51 2.92
CA GLU A 25 -8.86 -8.62 2.49
C GLU A 25 -9.71 -8.09 1.32
N GLY A 26 -9.10 -8.06 0.12
CA GLY A 26 -9.57 -7.20 -0.95
C GLY A 26 -8.99 -7.58 -2.32
N GLY A 27 -8.97 -8.88 -2.63
CA GLY A 27 -8.85 -9.39 -3.99
C GLY A 27 -7.46 -9.31 -4.63
N ARG A 28 -7.18 -10.28 -5.51
CA ARG A 28 -6.01 -10.27 -6.43
C ARG A 28 -6.10 -9.15 -7.50
N ILE A 29 -6.96 -8.17 -7.27
CA ILE A 29 -7.36 -7.13 -8.19
C ILE A 29 -6.29 -6.02 -8.16
N GLY A 30 -5.81 -5.62 -9.32
CA GLY A 30 -4.72 -4.63 -9.44
C GLY A 30 -3.32 -5.14 -9.06
N GLN A 31 -3.15 -6.43 -8.75
CA GLN A 31 -1.84 -7.04 -8.53
C GLN A 31 -1.34 -7.73 -9.80
N VAL A 32 -0.07 -7.54 -10.12
CA VAL A 32 0.61 -8.25 -11.21
C VAL A 32 1.77 -9.07 -10.67
N ARG A 33 2.09 -10.18 -11.34
CA ARG A 33 3.33 -10.91 -11.06
C ARG A 33 4.47 -10.28 -11.86
N CYS A 34 5.60 -10.07 -11.18
CA CYS A 34 6.87 -9.76 -11.84
C CYS A 34 7.25 -10.94 -12.76
N LEU A 35 7.69 -10.67 -13.98
CA LEU A 35 8.11 -11.73 -14.91
C LEU A 35 9.57 -12.16 -14.69
N ASN A 36 10.32 -11.47 -13.82
CA ASN A 36 11.69 -11.84 -13.45
C ASN A 36 11.74 -12.68 -12.16
N CYS A 37 11.18 -12.19 -11.05
CA CYS A 37 11.23 -12.88 -9.75
C CYS A 37 9.92 -13.54 -9.32
N PHE A 38 8.85 -13.43 -10.11
CA PHE A 38 7.52 -14.03 -9.84
C PHE A 38 6.74 -13.52 -8.62
N ASP A 39 7.33 -12.58 -7.87
CA ASP A 39 6.65 -11.89 -6.78
C ASP A 39 5.48 -11.04 -7.27
N ARG A 40 4.52 -10.86 -6.37
CA ARG A 40 3.35 -10.02 -6.64
C ARG A 40 3.61 -8.58 -6.23
N VAL A 41 3.30 -7.68 -7.14
CA VAL A 41 3.42 -6.24 -6.95
C VAL A 41 2.06 -5.62 -7.17
N ARG A 42 1.61 -4.80 -6.21
CA ARG A 42 0.39 -4.02 -6.37
C ARG A 42 0.69 -2.82 -7.26
N VAL A 43 -0.02 -2.71 -8.37
CA VAL A 43 0.14 -1.57 -9.26
C VAL A 43 -0.91 -0.51 -8.90
N PRO A 44 -0.53 0.76 -8.69
CA PRO A 44 -1.50 1.84 -8.53
C PRO A 44 -2.41 1.92 -9.76
N PRO A 45 -3.75 2.08 -9.60
CA PRO A 45 -4.66 2.17 -10.74
C PRO A 45 -4.20 3.24 -11.73
N ARG A 46 -4.21 2.89 -13.03
CA ARG A 46 -3.77 3.76 -14.14
C ARG A 46 -2.27 4.11 -14.17
N ALA A 47 -1.42 3.47 -13.37
CA ALA A 47 0.02 3.66 -13.50
C ALA A 47 0.56 2.96 -14.76
N ASP A 48 1.31 3.68 -15.60
CA ASP A 48 1.89 3.12 -16.83
C ASP A 48 3.18 2.33 -16.61
N LYS A 49 3.78 2.48 -15.42
CA LYS A 49 5.08 1.91 -15.05
C LYS A 49 5.04 1.45 -13.60
N ILE A 50 5.77 0.38 -13.29
CA ILE A 50 5.98 -0.08 -11.92
C ILE A 50 7.38 -0.66 -11.76
N THR A 51 8.02 -0.35 -10.64
CA THR A 51 9.28 -0.98 -10.23
C THR A 51 8.95 -2.13 -9.29
N CYS A 52 9.49 -3.31 -9.56
CA CYS A 52 9.36 -4.43 -8.64
C CYS A 52 10.21 -4.17 -7.38
N PRO A 53 9.63 -4.14 -6.17
CA PRO A 53 10.37 -3.88 -4.93
C PRO A 53 11.33 -5.02 -4.58
N SER A 54 11.08 -6.24 -5.06
CA SER A 54 11.91 -7.41 -4.74
C SER A 54 13.18 -7.51 -5.58
N CYS A 55 13.10 -7.24 -6.89
CA CYS A 55 14.23 -7.42 -7.82
C CYS A 55 14.70 -6.12 -8.50
N GLY A 56 14.00 -5.00 -8.30
CA GLY A 56 14.36 -3.71 -8.89
C GLY A 56 14.01 -3.54 -10.38
N TRP A 57 13.44 -4.56 -11.03
CA TRP A 57 13.07 -4.48 -12.45
C TRP A 57 11.89 -3.54 -12.67
N GLU A 58 12.02 -2.67 -13.67
CA GLU A 58 10.94 -1.80 -14.11
C GLU A 58 10.14 -2.41 -15.26
N TRP A 59 8.82 -2.40 -15.09
CA TRP A 59 7.88 -2.97 -16.02
C TRP A 59 6.96 -1.89 -16.58
N ARG A 60 6.65 -2.00 -17.88
CA ARG A 60 5.57 -1.26 -18.53
C ARG A 60 4.25 -1.95 -18.21
N ILE A 61 3.28 -1.20 -17.71
CA ILE A 61 1.95 -1.68 -17.38
C ILE A 61 0.93 -1.06 -18.33
N SER A 62 -0.01 -1.89 -18.79
CA SER A 62 -1.21 -1.42 -19.47
C SER A 62 -2.44 -1.86 -18.70
N TRP A 63 -3.52 -1.11 -18.84
CA TRP A 63 -4.78 -1.39 -18.16
C TRP A 63 -5.87 -1.70 -19.18
N VAL A 64 -6.58 -2.82 -18.97
CA VAL A 64 -7.82 -3.10 -19.72
C VAL A 64 -9.00 -2.42 -19.03
N ASN A 65 -8.99 -2.43 -17.70
CA ASN A 65 -9.88 -1.66 -16.84
C ASN A 65 -9.07 -1.21 -15.60
N PRO A 66 -9.57 -0.30 -14.75
CA PRO A 66 -8.83 0.20 -13.57
C PRO A 66 -8.41 -0.86 -12.54
N ASN A 67 -8.94 -2.08 -12.69
CA ASN A 67 -8.81 -3.20 -11.75
C ASN A 67 -7.90 -4.32 -12.31
N LEU A 68 -7.59 -4.30 -13.61
CA LEU A 68 -6.88 -5.36 -14.32
C LEU A 68 -5.66 -4.77 -15.03
N ALA A 69 -4.55 -4.76 -14.31
CA ALA A 69 -3.23 -4.44 -14.83
C ALA A 69 -2.64 -5.63 -15.58
N LYS A 70 -1.93 -5.35 -16.67
CA LYS A 70 -1.17 -6.33 -17.45
C LYS A 70 0.26 -5.82 -17.68
N VAL A 71 1.24 -6.67 -17.40
CA VAL A 71 2.65 -6.42 -17.73
C VAL A 71 2.85 -6.55 -19.24
N ARG A 72 3.43 -5.53 -19.87
CA ARG A 72 3.71 -5.50 -21.31
C ARG A 72 5.15 -5.88 -21.66
N GLY A 73 6.09 -5.54 -20.80
CA GLY A 73 7.50 -5.83 -21.00
C GLY A 73 8.38 -5.01 -20.07
N PRO A 74 9.65 -5.37 -19.94
CA PRO A 74 10.60 -4.63 -19.11
C PRO A 74 11.02 -3.32 -19.79
N MET A 75 11.42 -2.34 -18.99
CA MET A 75 12.01 -1.09 -19.44
C MET A 75 13.52 -1.25 -19.62
N TRP A 76 13.94 -1.76 -20.78
CA TRP A 76 15.36 -1.96 -21.09
C TRP A 76 16.18 -0.66 -21.04
N ASP A 77 15.58 0.49 -21.38
CA ASP A 77 16.26 1.79 -21.45
C ASP A 77 16.86 2.27 -20.11
N ARG A 78 16.35 1.75 -18.97
CA ARG A 78 16.83 2.12 -17.63
C ARG A 78 17.74 1.06 -17.00
N MET A 79 17.87 -0.11 -17.60
CA MET A 79 18.88 -1.10 -17.23
C MET A 79 20.15 -0.82 -18.03
N ARG A 80 20.95 0.14 -17.56
CA ARG A 80 22.32 0.31 -18.04
C ARG A 80 23.18 -0.70 -17.28
N PHE A 81 23.66 -1.72 -17.99
CA PHE A 81 24.63 -2.69 -17.49
C PHE A 81 26.00 -2.04 -17.25
#